data_AF-A0A2D8UP60-F1
#
_entry.id   AF-A0A2D8UP60-F1
#
_cell.length_a   1.000
_cell.length_b   1.000
_cell.length_c   1.000
_cell.angle_alpha   90.00
_cell.angle_beta   90.00
_cell.angle_gamma   90.00
#
_symmetry.space_group_name_H-M   'P 1'
#
loop_
_entity.id
_entity.type
_entity.pdbx_description
1 polymer ?
#
loop_
_entity_poly.entity_id
_entity_poly.type
_entity_poly.pdbx_seq_one_letter_code
_entity_poly.pdbx_strand_id
1 'polypeptide(L)'
;MYELFADFPLNGYLFIKLTTSYNRFTGFFVKFINEKTFIMKNQAVSVKYGVGIGILLIVYFFILSIFDLHMKPFLSMANMVFMGIGIYSAIRVYKTDHQKDNLKTFTYQQGFRVGLVTGFIATIIFSVFFAIYVSNIEPDFIPKMTVKWDAGYDVGVGTISFIVFLMGLASTVVLSLALMQIMKDSWNTTPGKTYTVGNTKEK
;
A
#
# COMPACT_ATOMS: atom_id res chain seq x y z
N MET A 1 21.53 7.12 13.68
CA MET A 1 20.55 7.15 12.57
C MET A 1 21.20 7.19 11.18
N TYR A 2 22.42 7.76 11.03
CA TYR A 2 23.17 7.74 9.76
C TYR A 2 24.02 6.47 9.52
N GLU A 3 24.31 5.68 10.56
CA GLU A 3 25.14 4.47 10.42
C GLU A 3 24.39 3.23 9.87
N LEU A 4 23.06 3.28 9.77
CA LEU A 4 22.26 2.12 9.31
C LEU A 4 22.27 1.92 7.77
N PHE A 5 22.95 2.79 7.03
CA PHE A 5 22.96 2.81 5.55
C PHE A 5 24.35 2.63 4.93
N ALA A 6 25.41 2.47 5.73
CA ALA A 6 26.79 2.51 5.24
C ALA A 6 27.31 1.18 4.64
N ASP A 7 26.70 0.03 4.97
CA ASP A 7 27.28 -1.29 4.68
C ASP A 7 26.69 -2.06 3.48
N PHE A 8 25.99 -1.38 2.55
CA PHE A 8 25.49 -2.04 1.35
C PHE A 8 26.40 -1.83 0.13
N PRO A 9 27.23 -2.80 -0.27
CA PRO A 9 27.87 -2.79 -1.59
C PRO A 9 26.86 -3.23 -2.64
N LEU A 10 25.87 -2.40 -2.91
CA LEU A 10 24.96 -2.59 -4.05
C LEU A 10 25.70 -2.19 -5.33
N ASN A 11 26.25 -3.18 -6.03
CA ASN A 11 26.75 -3.01 -7.39
C ASN A 11 25.64 -2.35 -8.24
N GLY A 12 25.92 -1.21 -8.86
CA GLY A 12 24.93 -0.36 -9.53
C GLY A 12 24.08 -1.11 -10.56
N TYR A 13 24.62 -2.19 -11.14
CA TYR A 13 23.91 -3.07 -12.06
C TYR A 13 22.76 -3.85 -11.41
N LEU A 14 22.93 -4.29 -10.15
CA LEU A 14 21.90 -5.00 -9.38
C LEU A 14 20.77 -4.04 -8.97
N PHE A 15 21.13 -2.81 -8.60
CA PHE A 15 20.16 -1.75 -8.27
C PHE A 15 19.28 -1.41 -9.47
N ILE A 16 19.87 -1.25 -10.66
CA ILE A 16 19.14 -0.98 -11.91
C ILE A 16 18.24 -2.15 -12.30
N LYS A 17 18.68 -3.41 -12.15
CA LYS A 17 17.82 -4.57 -12.42
C LYS A 17 16.63 -4.65 -11.46
N LEU A 18 16.84 -4.36 -10.17
CA LEU A 18 15.78 -4.33 -9.18
C LEU A 18 14.75 -3.22 -9.47
N THR A 19 15.21 -2.02 -9.84
CA THR A 19 14.30 -0.91 -10.18
C THR A 19 13.53 -1.17 -11.48
N THR A 20 14.17 -1.79 -12.48
CA THR A 20 13.54 -2.10 -13.77
C THR A 20 12.55 -3.26 -13.64
N SER A 21 12.88 -4.29 -12.86
CA SER A 21 11.97 -5.39 -12.53
C SER A 21 10.77 -4.89 -11.73
N TYR A 22 11.01 -3.99 -10.77
CA TYR A 22 9.96 -3.31 -10.02
C TYR A 22 9.02 -2.52 -10.94
N ASN A 23 9.54 -1.70 -11.86
CA ASN A 23 8.72 -0.93 -12.80
C ASN A 23 7.95 -1.79 -13.81
N ARG A 24 8.50 -2.93 -14.23
CA ARG A 24 7.83 -3.85 -15.15
C ARG A 24 6.72 -4.65 -14.45
N PHE A 25 6.96 -5.03 -13.19
CA PHE A 25 5.96 -5.70 -12.36
C PHE A 25 4.83 -4.74 -11.95
N THR A 26 5.13 -3.49 -11.58
CA THR A 26 4.09 -2.49 -11.31
C THR A 26 3.25 -2.21 -12.56
N GLY A 27 3.86 -2.11 -13.74
CA GLY A 27 3.14 -1.97 -15.01
C GLY A 27 2.24 -3.16 -15.35
N PHE A 28 2.74 -4.39 -15.19
CA PHE A 28 1.96 -5.61 -15.37
C PHE A 28 0.81 -5.71 -14.36
N PHE A 29 1.06 -5.38 -13.10
CA PHE A 29 0.06 -5.45 -12.04
C PHE A 29 -1.02 -4.38 -12.22
N VAL A 30 -0.65 -3.15 -12.60
CA VAL A 30 -1.60 -2.09 -12.98
C VAL A 30 -2.45 -2.53 -14.16
N LYS A 31 -1.86 -3.17 -15.18
CA LYS A 31 -2.60 -3.71 -16.34
C LYS A 31 -3.52 -4.86 -15.94
N PHE A 32 -3.05 -5.80 -15.12
CA PHE A 32 -3.82 -6.92 -14.58
C PHE A 32 -5.04 -6.44 -13.77
N ILE A 33 -4.88 -5.38 -12.97
CA ILE A 33 -6.02 -4.77 -12.27
C ILE A 33 -6.98 -4.08 -13.25
N ASN A 34 -6.45 -3.38 -14.26
CA ASN A 34 -7.25 -2.63 -15.23
C ASN A 34 -8.05 -3.50 -16.21
N GLU A 35 -7.62 -4.74 -16.47
CA GLU A 35 -8.22 -5.55 -17.55
C GLU A 35 -9.62 -6.09 -17.23
N LYS A 36 -10.15 -5.90 -16.00
CA LYS A 36 -11.53 -6.27 -15.63
C LYS A 36 -12.27 -5.23 -14.80
N THR A 37 -12.39 -3.99 -15.26
CA THR A 37 -13.29 -2.99 -14.65
C THR A 37 -14.69 -3.05 -15.28
N PHE A 38 -15.46 -4.07 -14.91
CA PHE A 38 -16.92 -4.06 -15.06
C PHE A 38 -17.50 -3.04 -14.06
N ILE A 39 -18.41 -2.19 -14.54
CA ILE A 39 -19.09 -1.12 -13.78
C ILE A 39 -19.69 -1.72 -12.49
N MET A 40 -19.24 -1.30 -11.31
CA MET A 40 -19.80 -1.77 -10.03
C MET A 40 -19.98 -0.65 -9.01
N LYS A 41 -21.04 -0.77 -8.17
CA LYS A 41 -21.35 0.14 -7.05
C LYS A 41 -20.12 0.40 -6.18
N ASN A 42 -19.92 1.67 -5.80
CA ASN A 42 -18.92 2.23 -4.87
C ASN A 42 -18.29 1.30 -3.82
N GLN A 43 -19.08 0.47 -3.12
CA GLN A 43 -18.56 -0.45 -2.08
C GLN A 43 -17.82 -1.67 -2.66
N ALA A 44 -18.15 -2.09 -3.88
CA ALA A 44 -17.48 -3.18 -4.57
C ALA A 44 -16.05 -2.82 -4.99
N VAL A 45 -15.75 -1.53 -5.20
CA VAL A 45 -14.39 -1.06 -5.54
C VAL A 45 -13.45 -1.35 -4.38
N SER A 46 -13.76 -0.89 -3.16
CA SER A 46 -12.89 -1.11 -2.00
C SER A 46 -12.66 -2.59 -1.69
N VAL A 47 -13.70 -3.42 -1.82
CA VAL A 47 -13.59 -4.86 -1.58
C VAL A 47 -12.72 -5.54 -2.63
N LYS A 48 -12.96 -5.28 -3.92
CA LYS A 48 -12.20 -5.90 -5.01
C LYS A 48 -10.71 -5.54 -4.91
N TYR A 49 -10.40 -4.28 -4.69
CA TYR A 49 -9.02 -3.82 -4.55
C TYR A 49 -8.40 -4.33 -3.25
N GLY A 50 -9.14 -4.35 -2.14
CA GLY A 50 -8.65 -4.86 -0.86
C GLY A 50 -8.26 -6.33 -0.94
N VAL A 51 -9.13 -7.16 -1.55
CA VAL A 51 -8.84 -8.59 -1.81
C VAL A 51 -7.64 -8.73 -2.75
N GLY A 52 -7.59 -7.95 -3.84
CA GLY A 52 -6.48 -7.99 -4.79
C GLY A 52 -5.13 -7.62 -4.15
N ILE A 53 -5.10 -6.61 -3.28
CA ILE A 53 -3.89 -6.22 -2.54
C ILE A 53 -3.51 -7.31 -1.53
N GLY A 54 -4.48 -7.85 -0.78
CA GLY A 54 -4.23 -8.95 0.15
C GLY A 54 -3.57 -10.15 -0.53
N ILE A 55 -4.13 -10.58 -1.67
CA ILE A 55 -3.54 -11.67 -2.49
C ILE A 55 -2.14 -11.29 -2.99
N LEU A 56 -1.95 -10.06 -3.48
CA LEU A 56 -0.62 -9.61 -3.94
C LEU A 56 0.42 -9.68 -2.81
N LEU A 57 0.08 -9.21 -1.61
CA LEU A 57 0.97 -9.23 -0.45
C LEU A 57 1.31 -10.67 -0.04
N ILE A 58 0.34 -11.58 -0.08
CA ILE A 58 0.55 -13.01 0.18
C ILE A 58 1.51 -13.62 -0.84
N VAL A 59 1.27 -13.39 -2.13
CA VAL A 59 2.12 -13.90 -3.22
C VAL A 59 3.55 -13.35 -3.10
N TYR A 60 3.68 -12.05 -2.82
CA TYR A 60 4.98 -11.43 -2.60
C TYR A 60 5.70 -12.04 -1.40
N PHE A 61 5.00 -12.23 -0.28
CA PHE A 61 5.56 -12.88 0.91
C PHE A 61 6.02 -14.30 0.61
N PHE A 62 5.26 -15.10 -0.13
CA PHE A 62 5.67 -16.45 -0.53
C PHE A 62 6.92 -16.44 -1.42
N ILE A 63 7.00 -15.51 -2.38
CA ILE A 63 8.21 -15.36 -3.21
C ILE A 63 9.42 -15.06 -2.32
N LEU A 64 9.29 -14.18 -1.33
CA LEU A 64 10.37 -13.91 -0.37
C LEU A 64 10.68 -15.08 0.56
N SER A 65 9.68 -15.90 0.90
CA SER A 65 9.81 -17.09 1.74
C SER A 65 10.73 -18.13 1.09
N ILE A 66 10.56 -18.38 -0.22
CA ILE A 66 11.38 -19.36 -0.98
C ILE A 66 12.89 -19.03 -0.96
N PHE A 67 13.24 -17.75 -0.85
CA PHE A 67 14.65 -17.30 -0.85
C PHE A 67 15.17 -16.92 0.55
N ASP A 68 14.42 -17.20 1.62
CA ASP A 68 14.71 -16.74 3.00
C ASP A 68 14.90 -15.22 3.14
N LEU A 69 14.46 -14.48 2.13
CA LEU A 69 14.59 -13.02 2.04
C LEU A 69 13.57 -12.30 2.91
N HIS A 70 12.47 -12.97 3.25
CA HIS A 70 11.44 -12.48 4.16
C HIS A 70 11.97 -12.17 5.58
N MET A 71 13.15 -12.68 5.95
CA MET A 71 13.84 -12.37 7.20
C MET A 71 14.53 -10.99 7.21
N LYS A 72 14.67 -10.34 6.05
CA LYS A 72 15.31 -9.01 5.95
C LYS A 72 14.26 -7.92 6.12
N PRO A 73 14.31 -7.09 7.19
CA PRO A 73 13.30 -6.07 7.46
C PRO A 73 13.06 -5.10 6.29
N PHE A 74 14.12 -4.77 5.54
CA PHE A 74 14.04 -3.87 4.39
C PHE A 74 13.13 -4.38 3.27
N LEU A 75 13.11 -5.69 3.01
CA LEU A 75 12.26 -6.27 1.96
C LEU A 75 10.77 -6.27 2.34
N SER A 76 10.48 -6.20 3.64
CA SER A 76 9.11 -6.00 4.12
C SER A 76 8.59 -4.59 3.79
N MET A 77 9.46 -3.57 3.65
CA MET A 77 9.03 -2.22 3.28
C MET A 77 8.34 -2.17 1.90
N ALA A 78 8.65 -3.11 1.00
CA ALA A 78 7.96 -3.20 -0.28
C ALA A 78 6.45 -3.48 -0.13
N ASN A 79 6.02 -4.13 0.97
CA ASN A 79 4.60 -4.33 1.29
C ASN A 79 3.87 -2.99 1.41
N MET A 80 4.50 -2.00 2.05
CA MET A 80 3.96 -0.65 2.15
C MET A 80 3.80 -0.01 0.77
N VAL A 81 4.72 -0.28 -0.15
CA VAL A 81 4.67 0.28 -1.50
C VAL A 81 3.56 -0.36 -2.33
N PHE A 82 3.44 -1.69 -2.30
CA PHE A 82 2.33 -2.41 -2.96
C PHE A 82 0.97 -1.97 -2.43
N MET A 83 0.88 -1.80 -1.11
CA MET A 83 -0.31 -1.30 -0.44
C MET A 83 -0.65 0.13 -0.86
N GLY A 84 0.35 1.02 -0.91
CA GLY A 84 0.19 2.41 -1.37
C GLY A 84 -0.31 2.49 -2.81
N ILE A 85 0.30 1.74 -3.74
CA ILE A 85 -0.11 1.69 -5.15
C ILE A 85 -1.54 1.14 -5.29
N GLY A 86 -1.86 0.08 -4.54
CA GLY A 86 -3.19 -0.52 -4.55
C GLY A 86 -4.27 0.43 -4.04
N ILE A 87 -4.03 1.08 -2.89
CA ILE A 87 -4.95 2.07 -2.32
C ILE A 87 -5.11 3.27 -3.26
N TYR A 88 -4.01 3.80 -3.81
CA TYR A 88 -4.05 4.89 -4.79
C TYR A 88 -4.92 4.53 -5.99
N SER A 89 -4.74 3.33 -6.54
CA SER A 89 -5.51 2.83 -7.68
C SER A 89 -7.00 2.70 -7.34
N ALA A 90 -7.34 2.21 -6.15
CA ALA A 90 -8.71 2.10 -5.68
C ALA A 90 -9.39 3.48 -5.57
N ILE A 91 -8.72 4.45 -4.95
CA ILE A 91 -9.24 5.83 -4.80
C ILE A 91 -9.37 6.51 -6.17
N ARG A 92 -8.40 6.30 -7.08
CA ARG A 92 -8.43 6.87 -8.43
C ARG A 92 -9.59 6.34 -9.25
N VAL A 93 -9.80 5.02 -9.28
CA VAL A 93 -10.93 4.41 -9.99
C VAL A 93 -12.25 4.90 -9.40
N TYR A 94 -12.35 4.95 -8.06
CA TYR A 94 -13.51 5.52 -7.41
C TYR A 94 -13.76 6.98 -7.81
N LYS A 95 -12.72 7.84 -7.84
CA LYS A 95 -12.84 9.25 -8.30
C LYS A 95 -13.34 9.32 -9.74
N THR A 96 -12.80 8.51 -10.66
CA THR A 96 -13.20 8.49 -12.07
C THR A 96 -14.63 8.01 -12.27
N ASP A 97 -15.07 6.99 -11.53
CA ASP A 97 -16.44 6.49 -11.62
C ASP A 97 -17.45 7.53 -11.10
N HIS A 98 -17.11 8.29 -10.06
CA HIS A 98 -17.93 9.41 -9.58
C HIS A 98 -17.97 10.60 -10.54
N GLN A 99 -16.85 10.92 -11.21
CA GLN A 99 -16.82 12.03 -12.17
C GLN A 99 -17.65 11.77 -13.45
N LYS A 100 -17.93 10.50 -13.79
CA LYS A 100 -18.84 10.15 -14.89
C LYS A 100 -20.30 10.46 -14.56
N ASP A 101 -20.66 10.42 -13.28
CA ASP A 101 -21.92 10.94 -12.78
C ASP A 101 -21.80 12.47 -12.65
N ASN A 102 -22.25 13.22 -13.66
CA ASN A 102 -22.26 14.70 -13.68
C ASN A 102 -22.95 15.37 -12.46
N LEU A 103 -23.59 14.59 -11.59
CA LEU A 103 -24.29 15.01 -10.38
C LEU A 103 -23.49 14.78 -9.09
N LYS A 104 -22.32 14.12 -9.11
CA LYS A 104 -21.57 13.75 -7.91
C LYS A 104 -20.18 14.35 -7.89
N THR A 105 -19.94 15.24 -6.93
CA THR A 105 -18.60 15.75 -6.64
C THR A 105 -17.85 14.77 -5.75
N PHE A 106 -16.67 14.35 -6.19
CA PHE A 106 -15.76 13.56 -5.36
C PHE A 106 -15.29 14.40 -4.17
N THR A 107 -15.49 13.91 -2.94
CA THR A 107 -15.07 14.62 -1.73
C THR A 107 -13.88 13.95 -1.05
N TYR A 108 -13.11 14.73 -0.29
CA TYR A 108 -11.96 14.23 0.48
C TYR A 108 -12.35 13.08 1.41
N GLN A 109 -13.48 13.21 2.11
CA GLN A 109 -13.98 12.20 3.03
C GLN A 109 -14.31 10.87 2.32
N GLN A 110 -14.86 10.93 1.10
CA GLN A 110 -15.19 9.73 0.33
C GLN A 110 -13.91 8.98 -0.08
N GLY A 111 -12.91 9.69 -0.61
CA GLY A 111 -11.64 9.07 -0.99
C GLY A 111 -10.90 8.48 0.22
N PHE A 112 -10.88 9.20 1.34
CA PHE A 112 -10.29 8.68 2.59
C PHE A 112 -11.00 7.40 3.06
N ARG A 113 -12.35 7.38 3.03
CA ARG A 113 -13.14 6.19 3.38
C ARG A 113 -12.81 5.01 2.46
N VAL A 114 -12.72 5.24 1.15
CA VAL A 114 -12.38 4.20 0.17
C VAL A 114 -10.98 3.65 0.47
N GLY A 115 -10.01 4.52 0.74
CA GLY A 115 -8.65 4.10 1.08
C GLY A 115 -8.59 3.26 2.35
N LEU A 116 -9.26 3.71 3.42
CA LEU A 116 -9.33 2.98 4.69
C LEU A 116 -9.94 1.59 4.53
N VAL A 117 -11.13 1.50 3.92
CA VAL A 117 -11.83 0.22 3.77
C VAL A 117 -11.01 -0.75 2.92
N THR A 118 -10.40 -0.25 1.83
CA THR A 118 -9.54 -1.05 0.96
C THR A 118 -8.34 -1.63 1.71
N GLY A 119 -7.60 -0.77 2.44
CA GLY A 119 -6.40 -1.20 3.17
C GLY A 119 -6.71 -2.09 4.37
N PHE A 120 -7.83 -1.88 5.07
CA PHE A 120 -8.26 -2.75 6.16
C PHE A 120 -8.60 -4.15 5.67
N ILE A 121 -9.33 -4.28 4.56
CA ILE A 121 -9.61 -5.58 3.96
C ILE A 121 -8.30 -6.29 3.59
N ALA A 122 -7.37 -5.58 2.94
CA ALA A 122 -6.07 -6.14 2.59
C ALA A 122 -5.28 -6.60 3.83
N THR A 123 -5.29 -5.78 4.88
CA THR A 123 -4.59 -6.05 6.16
C THR A 123 -5.17 -7.29 6.83
N ILE A 124 -6.49 -7.39 6.95
CA ILE A 124 -7.15 -8.54 7.58
C ILE A 124 -6.79 -9.83 6.83
N ILE A 125 -6.88 -9.82 5.49
CA ILE A 125 -6.54 -10.98 4.66
C ILE A 125 -5.08 -11.38 4.88
N PHE A 126 -4.15 -10.41 4.82
CA PHE A 126 -2.73 -10.68 5.00
C PHE A 126 -2.39 -11.14 6.42
N SER A 127 -2.99 -10.56 7.45
CA SER A 127 -2.75 -10.93 8.85
C SER A 127 -3.26 -12.32 9.20
N VAL A 128 -4.44 -12.71 8.68
CA VAL A 128 -4.95 -14.09 8.85
C VAL A 128 -4.01 -15.08 8.17
N PHE A 129 -3.58 -14.79 6.94
CA PHE A 129 -2.58 -15.60 6.25
C PHE A 129 -1.28 -15.70 7.07
N PHE A 130 -0.75 -14.57 7.53
CA PHE A 130 0.51 -14.51 8.25
C PHE A 130 0.44 -15.33 9.54
N ALA A 131 -0.64 -15.20 10.32
CA ALA A 131 -0.86 -16.00 11.52
C ALA A 131 -0.86 -17.50 11.22
N ILE A 132 -1.55 -17.94 10.15
CA ILE A 132 -1.56 -19.34 9.73
C ILE A 132 -0.15 -19.78 9.30
N TYR A 133 0.58 -18.94 8.57
CA TYR A 133 1.95 -19.23 8.10
C TYR A 133 2.90 -19.47 9.28
N VAL A 134 2.95 -18.55 10.25
CA VAL A 134 3.86 -18.68 11.39
C VAL A 134 3.44 -19.74 12.41
N SER A 135 2.20 -20.22 12.37
CA SER A 135 1.74 -21.30 13.25
C SER A 135 1.86 -22.69 12.62
N ASN A 136 1.61 -22.84 11.32
CA ASN A 136 1.47 -24.16 10.68
C ASN A 136 2.49 -24.43 9.57
N ILE A 137 3.00 -23.39 8.90
CA ILE A 137 3.88 -23.55 7.73
C ILE A 137 5.34 -23.47 8.17
N GLU A 138 5.69 -22.43 8.92
CA GLU A 138 7.05 -22.21 9.43
C GLU A 138 7.00 -21.78 10.90
N PRO A 139 6.83 -22.72 11.86
CA PRO A 139 6.78 -22.43 13.29
C PRO A 139 8.06 -21.76 13.82
N ASP A 140 9.21 -22.08 13.21
CA ASP A 140 10.50 -21.53 13.58
C ASP A 140 10.73 -20.12 13.01
N PHE A 141 9.80 -19.56 12.25
CA PHE A 141 9.94 -18.24 11.63
C PHE A 141 10.22 -17.15 12.68
N ILE A 142 9.42 -17.15 13.75
CA ILE A 142 9.51 -16.15 14.82
C ILE A 142 10.83 -16.26 15.59
N PRO A 143 11.22 -17.44 16.12
CA PRO A 143 12.54 -17.64 16.72
C PRO A 143 13.71 -17.25 15.81
N LYS A 144 13.68 -17.65 14.53
CA LYS A 144 14.75 -17.32 13.56
C LYS A 144 14.87 -15.81 13.31
N MET A 145 13.75 -15.09 13.35
CA MET A 145 13.71 -13.64 13.19
C MET A 145 14.17 -12.90 14.47
N THR A 146 13.71 -13.34 15.67
CA THR A 146 14.00 -12.67 16.95
C THR A 146 15.42 -12.91 17.46
N VAL A 147 16.04 -14.05 17.16
CA VAL A 147 17.47 -14.30 17.46
C VAL A 147 18.38 -13.25 16.82
N LYS A 148 18.01 -12.72 15.65
CA LYS A 148 18.75 -11.63 14.99
C LYS A 148 18.46 -10.24 15.56
N TRP A 149 17.41 -10.09 16.35
CA TRP A 149 16.94 -8.80 16.89
C TRP A 149 17.32 -8.58 18.37
N ASP A 150 18.11 -9.49 18.95
CA ASP A 150 18.62 -9.42 20.35
C ASP A 150 17.54 -8.99 21.35
N ALA A 151 16.32 -9.51 21.18
CA ALA A 151 15.15 -8.98 21.88
C ALA A 151 15.14 -9.30 23.38
N GLY A 152 15.97 -10.23 23.88
CA GLY A 152 16.07 -10.54 25.31
C GLY A 152 14.82 -11.16 25.97
N TYR A 153 13.72 -11.34 25.23
CA TYR A 153 12.49 -11.99 25.69
C TYR A 153 11.88 -12.88 24.61
N ASP A 154 11.26 -13.98 25.03
CA ASP A 154 10.56 -14.90 24.14
C ASP A 154 9.22 -14.30 23.71
N VAL A 155 9.08 -14.04 22.41
CA VAL A 155 7.91 -13.38 21.84
C VAL A 155 7.01 -14.42 21.19
N GLY A 156 5.86 -14.68 21.81
CA GLY A 156 4.92 -15.67 21.30
C GLY A 156 4.36 -15.32 19.91
N VAL A 157 3.99 -16.37 19.17
CA VAL A 157 3.43 -16.28 17.80
C VAL A 157 2.22 -15.35 17.72
N GLY A 158 1.35 -15.38 18.74
CA GLY A 158 0.17 -14.50 18.81
C GLY A 158 0.54 -13.02 18.92
N THR A 159 1.56 -12.69 19.72
CA THR A 159 2.03 -11.31 19.91
C THR A 159 2.59 -10.74 18.60
N ILE A 160 3.45 -11.48 17.90
CA ILE A 160 4.01 -10.99 16.63
C ILE A 160 2.93 -10.85 15.55
N SER A 161 2.03 -11.83 15.44
CA SER A 161 0.91 -11.76 14.49
C SER A 161 0.02 -10.55 14.76
N PHE A 162 -0.22 -10.22 16.03
CA PHE A 162 -0.98 -9.05 16.44
C PHE A 162 -0.24 -7.73 16.16
N ILE A 163 1.07 -7.68 16.39
CA ILE A 163 1.90 -6.51 16.02
C ILE A 163 1.84 -6.26 14.51
N VAL A 164 1.98 -7.30 13.69
CA VAL A 164 1.89 -7.19 12.22
C VAL A 164 0.51 -6.68 11.81
N PHE A 165 -0.55 -7.17 12.43
CA PHE A 165 -1.91 -6.68 12.21
C PHE A 165 -2.06 -5.19 12.54
N LEU A 166 -1.64 -4.75 13.74
CA LEU A 166 -1.71 -3.35 14.14
C LEU A 166 -0.87 -2.44 13.22
N MET A 167 0.31 -2.90 12.81
CA MET A 167 1.18 -2.17 11.88
C MET A 167 0.54 -2.02 10.49
N GLY A 168 -0.16 -3.04 10.00
CA GLY A 168 -0.96 -2.97 8.78
C GLY A 168 -2.11 -1.97 8.86
N LEU A 169 -2.81 -1.93 10.00
CA LEU A 169 -3.88 -0.95 10.22
C LEU A 169 -3.32 0.48 10.28
N ALA A 170 -2.23 0.70 11.01
CA ALA A 170 -1.59 2.00 11.13
C ALA A 170 -1.11 2.52 9.77
N SER A 171 -0.41 1.67 9.00
CA SER A 171 0.04 2.02 7.65
C SER A 171 -1.11 2.30 6.69
N THR A 172 -2.25 1.58 6.81
CA THR A 172 -3.47 1.90 6.06
C THR A 172 -3.95 3.33 6.31
N VAL A 173 -4.01 3.75 7.58
CA VAL A 173 -4.48 5.10 7.96
C VAL A 173 -3.54 6.15 7.38
N VAL A 174 -2.23 5.98 7.59
CA VAL A 174 -1.20 6.91 7.10
C VAL A 174 -1.23 7.02 5.58
N LEU A 175 -1.26 5.89 4.85
CA LEU A 175 -1.32 5.88 3.40
C LEU A 175 -2.62 6.51 2.88
N SER A 176 -3.76 6.22 3.52
CA SER A 176 -5.04 6.81 3.13
C SER A 176 -5.04 8.33 3.28
N LEU A 177 -4.46 8.86 4.35
CA LEU A 177 -4.29 10.30 4.53
C LEU A 177 -3.31 10.88 3.50
N ALA A 178 -2.13 10.28 3.35
CA ALA A 178 -1.09 10.76 2.44
C ALA A 178 -1.57 10.81 0.98
N LEU A 179 -2.23 9.75 0.51
CA LEU A 179 -2.77 9.69 -0.85
C LEU A 179 -3.88 10.70 -1.06
N MET A 180 -4.71 10.94 -0.05
CA MET A 180 -5.74 11.97 -0.15
C MET A 180 -5.17 13.39 -0.16
N GLN A 181 -4.03 13.65 0.48
CA GLN A 181 -3.31 14.92 0.33
C GLN A 181 -2.80 15.10 -1.10
N ILE A 182 -2.26 14.05 -1.71
CA ILE A 182 -1.79 14.07 -3.09
C ILE A 182 -2.95 14.29 -4.08
N MET A 183 -4.16 13.80 -3.78
CA MET A 183 -5.32 13.87 -4.67
C MET A 183 -6.17 15.14 -4.53
N LYS A 184 -5.74 16.10 -3.71
CA LYS A 184 -6.41 17.39 -3.55
C LYS A 184 -6.21 18.25 -4.80
N ASP A 185 -7.29 18.85 -5.29
CA ASP A 185 -7.22 19.74 -6.44
C ASP A 185 -6.39 20.99 -6.10
N SER A 186 -5.53 21.44 -7.03
CA SER A 186 -4.66 22.59 -6.79
C SER A 186 -5.49 23.89 -6.77
N TRP A 187 -5.04 24.88 -5.99
CA TRP A 187 -5.68 26.20 -5.91
C TRP A 187 -5.62 27.01 -7.22
N ASN A 188 -5.04 26.46 -8.29
CA ASN A 188 -5.01 27.06 -9.63
C ASN A 188 -6.23 26.65 -10.47
N THR A 189 -7.42 26.79 -9.92
CA THR A 189 -8.67 26.56 -10.64
C THR A 189 -9.14 27.87 -11.28
N THR A 190 -9.88 27.80 -12.40
CA THR A 190 -10.40 28.97 -13.11
C THR A 190 -11.20 29.93 -12.20
N PRO A 191 -12.03 29.46 -11.24
CA PRO A 191 -12.67 30.31 -10.23
C PRO A 191 -11.71 30.87 -9.18
N GLY A 192 -10.59 30.19 -8.88
CA GLY A 192 -9.55 30.71 -7.98
C GLY A 192 -8.83 31.93 -8.55
N LYS A 193 -8.64 31.98 -9.88
CA LYS A 193 -8.02 33.11 -10.60
C LYS A 193 -8.87 34.39 -10.60
N THR A 194 -10.18 34.29 -10.34
CA THR A 194 -11.05 35.46 -10.19
C THR A 194 -10.89 36.17 -8.84
N TYR A 195 -10.24 35.55 -7.86
CA TYR A 195 -9.97 36.14 -6.54
C TYR A 195 -8.48 36.42 -6.30
N THR A 196 -7.61 36.14 -7.28
CA THR A 196 -6.20 36.54 -7.22
C THR A 196 -6.05 38.01 -7.58
N VAL A 197 -5.46 38.77 -6.65
CA VAL A 197 -5.28 40.24 -6.68
C VAL A 197 -4.58 40.77 -7.94
N GLY A 198 -3.94 39.90 -8.74
CA GLY A 198 -3.29 40.26 -10.00
C GLY A 198 -4.22 40.41 -11.23
N ASN A 199 -5.50 40.04 -11.14
CA ASN A 199 -6.45 40.14 -12.27
C ASN A 199 -7.44 41.31 -12.13
N THR A 200 -7.23 42.21 -11.17
CA THR A 200 -7.99 43.46 -11.06
C THR A 200 -7.36 44.53 -11.96
N LYS A 201 -7.36 44.30 -13.27
CA LYS A 201 -7.03 45.32 -14.26
C LYS A 201 -8.24 45.50 -15.18
N GLU A 202 -8.78 46.72 -15.13
CA GLU A 202 -9.67 47.35 -16.10
C GLU A 202 -11.13 46.85 -16.16
N LYS A 203 -11.96 47.45 -15.31
CA LYS A 203 -13.26 47.96 -15.74
C LYS A 203 -13.35 49.44 -15.42
#